data_AF-A0A7W1UKB8-F1
#
_entry.id   AF-A0A7W1UKB8-F1
#
_cell.length_a   1.000
_cell.length_b   1.000
_cell.length_c   1.000
_cell.angle_alpha   90.00
_cell.angle_beta   90.00
_cell.angle_gamma   90.00
#
_symmetry.space_group_name_H-M   'P 1'
#
loop_
_entity.id
_entity.type
_entity.pdbx_description
1 polymer ?
#
loop_
_entity_poly.entity_id
_entity_poly.type
_entity_poly.pdbx_seq_one_letter_code
_entity_poly.pdbx_strand_id
1 'polypeptide(L)'
;MLEESRDCLRDLAEAHPNFGEAAAALGYALHLLGEEKEARQSLRRALWLDAELHEARIYLAHLLYQSGSLPAALRELERVPPQEHCDLVGIWRVIELCRALRGWPEDDPRLAQWRARLIELEAEPDPLDHLFAEVEAAFETSRDA
;
A
#
# COMPACT_ATOMS: atom_id res chain seq x y z
N MET A 1 -3.44 -23.45 -6.05
CA MET A 1 -3.24 -22.09 -6.57
C MET A 1 -2.45 -21.18 -5.63
N LEU A 2 -2.90 -20.83 -4.42
CA LEU A 2 -2.11 -19.97 -3.51
C LEU A 2 -0.85 -20.66 -2.95
N GLU A 3 -0.96 -21.94 -2.59
CA GLU A 3 0.19 -22.74 -2.12
C GLU A 3 1.25 -22.91 -3.21
N GLU A 4 0.85 -23.23 -4.44
CA GLU A 4 1.75 -23.31 -5.60
C GLU A 4 2.41 -21.95 -5.90
N SER A 5 1.67 -20.85 -5.76
CA SER A 5 2.23 -19.49 -5.92
C SER A 5 3.32 -19.22 -4.88
N ARG A 6 3.05 -19.50 -3.60
CA ARG A 6 4.05 -19.40 -2.53
C ARG A 6 5.29 -20.23 -2.84
N ASP A 7 5.13 -21.45 -3.31
CA ASP A 7 6.25 -22.36 -3.56
C ASP A 7 7.09 -21.87 -4.76
N CYS A 8 6.47 -21.45 -5.86
CA CYS A 8 7.17 -20.80 -6.98
C CYS A 8 7.90 -19.51 -6.57
N LEU A 9 7.28 -18.68 -5.72
CA LEU A 9 7.89 -17.44 -5.23
C LEU A 9 9.03 -17.71 -4.25
N ARG A 10 8.96 -18.81 -3.48
CA ARG A 10 10.04 -19.28 -2.63
C ARG A 10 11.24 -19.70 -3.48
N ASP A 11 11.02 -20.54 -4.49
CA ASP A 11 12.06 -20.98 -5.41
C ASP A 11 12.72 -19.77 -6.11
N LEU A 12 11.92 -18.78 -6.53
CA LEU A 12 12.43 -17.54 -7.12
C LEU A 12 13.30 -16.74 -6.14
N ALA A 13 12.84 -16.57 -4.90
CA ALA A 13 13.59 -15.84 -3.87
C ALA A 13 14.88 -16.58 -3.48
N GLU A 14 14.90 -17.92 -3.53
CA GLU A 14 16.09 -18.74 -3.29
C GLU A 14 17.08 -18.68 -4.46
N ALA A 15 16.59 -18.73 -5.70
CA ALA A 15 17.41 -18.59 -6.90
C ALA A 15 17.99 -17.18 -7.05
N HIS A 16 17.27 -16.15 -6.59
CA HIS A 16 17.64 -14.74 -6.67
C HIS A 16 17.59 -14.06 -5.30
N PRO A 17 18.52 -14.39 -4.38
CA PRO A 17 18.47 -13.95 -2.98
C PRO A 17 18.63 -12.43 -2.77
N ASN A 18 19.01 -11.71 -3.83
CA ASN A 18 19.18 -10.25 -3.83
C ASN A 18 18.03 -9.51 -4.54
N PHE A 19 16.99 -10.21 -4.97
CA PHE A 19 15.84 -9.62 -5.64
C PHE A 19 14.75 -9.28 -4.62
N GLY A 20 14.64 -7.99 -4.27
CA GLY A 20 13.75 -7.51 -3.20
C GLY A 20 12.27 -7.77 -3.49
N GLU A 21 11.86 -7.62 -4.74
CA GLU A 21 10.50 -7.80 -5.22
C GLU A 21 10.06 -9.26 -5.12
N ALA A 22 10.96 -10.23 -5.36
CA ALA A 22 10.66 -11.65 -5.13
C ALA A 22 10.42 -11.93 -3.63
N ALA A 23 11.24 -11.36 -2.75
CA ALA A 23 11.02 -11.48 -1.30
C ALA A 23 9.71 -10.80 -0.85
N ALA A 24 9.35 -9.66 -1.46
CA ALA A 24 8.08 -8.98 -1.18
C ALA A 24 6.89 -9.80 -1.64
N ALA A 25 6.92 -10.30 -2.88
CA ALA A 25 5.88 -11.14 -3.46
C ALA A 25 5.65 -12.42 -2.64
N LEU A 26 6.73 -13.08 -2.20
CA LEU A 26 6.64 -14.21 -1.26
C LEU A 26 5.94 -13.80 0.03
N GLY A 27 6.29 -12.63 0.59
CA GLY A 27 5.63 -12.08 1.78
C GLY A 27 4.13 -11.88 1.60
N TYR A 28 3.69 -11.37 0.46
CA TYR A 28 2.27 -11.21 0.14
C TYR A 28 1.55 -12.56 0.06
N ALA A 29 2.14 -13.54 -0.64
CA ALA A 29 1.57 -14.88 -0.77
C ALA A 29 1.44 -15.59 0.59
N LEU A 30 2.47 -15.50 1.43
CA LEU A 30 2.46 -16.06 2.80
C LEU A 30 1.36 -15.43 3.66
N HIS A 31 1.17 -14.12 3.57
CA HIS A 31 0.09 -13.46 4.30
C HIS A 31 -1.30 -13.94 3.87
N LEU A 32 -1.53 -14.09 2.55
CA LEU A 32 -2.79 -14.61 2.03
C LEU A 32 -3.09 -16.05 2.47
N LEU A 33 -2.06 -16.82 2.82
CA LEU A 33 -2.17 -18.18 3.37
C LEU A 33 -2.29 -18.19 4.91
N GLY A 34 -2.27 -17.03 5.57
CA GLY A 34 -2.32 -16.90 7.02
C GLY A 34 -0.98 -17.14 7.73
N GLU A 35 0.11 -17.28 6.99
CA GLU A 35 1.48 -17.46 7.50
C GLU A 35 2.10 -16.10 7.89
N GLU A 36 1.50 -15.42 8.87
CA GLU A 36 1.76 -14.00 9.15
C GLU A 36 3.18 -13.70 9.66
N LYS A 37 3.81 -14.65 10.35
CA LYS A 37 5.17 -14.46 10.85
C LYS A 37 6.19 -14.50 9.70
N GLU A 38 6.05 -15.48 8.82
CA GLU A 38 6.87 -15.70 7.65
C GLU A 38 6.67 -14.58 6.62
N ALA A 39 5.43 -14.10 6.47
CA ALA A 39 5.10 -12.94 5.63
C ALA A 39 5.89 -11.69 6.06
N ARG A 40 5.84 -11.35 7.36
CA ARG A 40 6.57 -10.19 7.91
C ARG A 40 8.07 -10.35 7.79
N GLN A 41 8.61 -11.57 7.93
CA GLN A 41 10.04 -11.82 7.74
C GLN A 41 10.46 -11.58 6.29
N SER A 42 9.66 -12.06 5.33
CA SER A 42 9.91 -11.91 3.89
C SER A 42 9.83 -10.44 3.46
N LEU A 43 8.84 -9.69 3.96
CA LEU A 43 8.73 -8.25 3.70
C LEU A 43 9.90 -7.45 4.31
N ARG A 44 10.34 -7.79 5.53
CA ARG A 44 11.54 -7.16 6.12
C ARG A 44 12.80 -7.48 5.32
N ARG A 45 12.89 -8.68 4.75
CA ARG A 45 13.99 -9.05 3.85
C ARG A 45 13.95 -8.22 2.57
N ALA A 46 12.79 -8.03 1.97
CA ALA A 46 12.62 -7.13 0.82
C ALA A 46 13.11 -5.73 1.15
N LEU A 47 12.70 -5.17 2.29
CA LEU A 47 13.09 -3.82 2.72
C LEU A 47 14.57 -3.69 3.16
N TRP A 48 15.25 -4.80 3.42
CA TRP A 48 16.69 -4.82 3.64
C TRP A 48 17.45 -4.79 2.31
N LEU A 49 16.90 -5.42 1.28
CA LEU A 49 17.48 -5.46 -0.06
C LEU A 49 17.27 -4.14 -0.80
N ASP A 50 16.06 -3.61 -0.70
CA ASP A 50 15.69 -2.31 -1.25
C ASP A 50 14.83 -1.55 -0.25
N ALA A 51 15.38 -0.46 0.28
CA ALA A 51 14.68 0.39 1.23
C ALA A 51 13.58 1.25 0.59
N GLU A 52 13.62 1.45 -0.73
CA GLU A 52 12.68 2.29 -1.48
C GLU A 52 11.54 1.46 -2.10
N LEU A 53 11.44 0.17 -1.74
CA LEU A 53 10.29 -0.68 -2.07
C LEU A 53 9.05 -0.25 -1.25
N HIS A 54 8.51 0.93 -1.58
CA HIS A 54 7.48 1.64 -0.84
C HIS A 54 6.22 0.79 -0.63
N GLU A 55 5.78 0.08 -1.67
CA GLU A 55 4.61 -0.80 -1.62
C GLU A 55 4.79 -1.91 -0.58
N ALA A 56 5.97 -2.54 -0.53
CA ALA A 56 6.28 -3.56 0.47
C ALA A 56 6.34 -2.98 1.88
N ARG A 57 6.81 -1.72 2.03
CA ARG A 57 6.84 -1.01 3.30
C ARG A 57 5.44 -0.71 3.82
N ILE A 58 4.57 -0.18 2.96
CA ILE A 58 3.16 0.08 3.25
C ILE A 58 2.47 -1.23 3.64
N TYR A 59 2.67 -2.30 2.86
CA TYR A 59 2.07 -3.61 3.15
C TYR A 59 2.51 -4.14 4.52
N LEU A 60 3.82 -4.08 4.84
CA LEU A 60 4.32 -4.46 6.15
C LEU A 60 3.66 -3.64 7.27
N ALA A 61 3.50 -2.33 7.05
CA ALA A 61 2.84 -1.47 8.02
C ALA A 61 1.38 -1.85 8.24
N HIS A 62 0.68 -2.31 7.20
CA HIS A 62 -0.69 -2.80 7.31
C HIS A 62 -0.79 -4.06 8.15
N LEU A 63 0.13 -5.01 7.99
CA LEU A 63 0.20 -6.20 8.85
C LEU A 63 0.50 -5.83 10.32
N LEU A 64 1.39 -4.86 10.53
CA LEU A 64 1.69 -4.36 11.87
C LEU A 64 0.48 -3.65 12.49
N TYR A 65 -0.29 -2.91 11.70
CA TYR A 65 -1.52 -2.26 12.14
C TYR A 65 -2.56 -3.31 12.57
N GLN A 66 -2.81 -4.31 11.73
CA GLN A 66 -3.79 -5.38 11.98
C GLN A 66 -3.45 -6.21 13.22
N SER A 67 -2.15 -6.45 13.48
CA SER A 67 -1.67 -7.14 14.67
C SER A 67 -1.60 -6.26 15.93
N GLY A 68 -2.07 -5.00 15.87
CA GLY A 68 -2.10 -4.07 17.00
C GLY A 68 -0.75 -3.41 17.33
N SER A 69 0.28 -3.62 16.50
CA SER A 69 1.60 -3.01 16.66
C SER A 69 1.61 -1.57 16.11
N LEU A 70 0.70 -0.73 16.60
CA LEU A 70 0.40 0.60 16.05
C LEU A 70 1.62 1.53 15.96
N PRO A 71 2.50 1.64 16.98
CA PRO A 71 3.69 2.49 16.88
C PRO A 71 4.68 2.02 15.81
N ALA A 72 4.77 0.71 15.56
CA ALA A 72 5.61 0.16 14.52
C ALA A 72 5.00 0.38 13.14
N ALA A 73 3.68 0.23 13.01
CA ALA A 73 2.96 0.54 11.78
C ALA A 73 3.16 2.01 11.37
N LEU A 74 2.96 2.95 12.29
CA LEU A 74 3.17 4.38 12.03
C LEU A 74 4.61 4.65 11.55
N ARG A 75 5.60 4.05 12.21
CA ARG A 75 7.02 4.23 11.83
C ARG A 75 7.30 3.77 10.41
N GLU A 76 6.74 2.64 9.97
CA GLU A 76 6.95 2.16 8.61
C GLU A 76 6.22 3.03 7.58
N LEU A 77 4.99 3.47 7.87
CA LEU A 77 4.24 4.37 6.96
C LEU A 77 4.94 5.73 6.78
N GLU A 78 5.48 6.32 7.84
CA GLU A 78 6.17 7.62 7.77
C GLU A 78 7.51 7.59 7.05
N ARG A 79 8.08 6.40 6.86
CA ARG A 79 9.28 6.22 6.05
C ARG A 79 8.99 6.19 4.55
N VAL A 80 7.73 6.14 4.17
CA VAL A 80 7.30 6.32 2.77
C VAL A 80 6.88 7.78 2.57
N PRO A 81 7.46 8.51 1.61
CA PRO A 81 7.04 9.86 1.28
C PRO A 81 5.56 9.90 0.89
N PRO A 82 4.75 10.91 1.29
CA PRO A 82 3.32 10.95 0.99
C PRO A 82 2.98 10.69 -0.49
N GLN A 83 3.76 11.24 -1.42
CA GLN A 83 3.55 11.06 -2.88
C GLN A 83 3.71 9.61 -3.34
N GLU A 84 4.51 8.83 -2.61
CA GLU A 84 4.79 7.41 -2.88
C GLU A 84 3.79 6.48 -2.17
N HIS A 85 2.85 7.01 -1.39
CA HIS A 85 1.71 6.22 -0.92
C HIS A 85 0.78 5.96 -2.10
N CYS A 86 0.66 4.68 -2.44
CA CYS A 86 -0.19 4.20 -3.52
C CYS A 86 -1.62 3.91 -3.07
N ASP A 87 -1.93 3.98 -1.77
CA ASP A 87 -3.26 3.67 -1.25
C ASP A 87 -3.78 4.68 -0.21
N LEU A 88 -5.10 4.90 -0.23
CA LEU A 88 -5.81 5.78 0.71
C LEU A 88 -5.68 5.32 2.15
N VAL A 89 -5.65 4.00 2.38
CA VAL A 89 -5.68 3.40 3.72
C VAL A 89 -4.38 3.69 4.47
N GLY A 90 -3.23 3.59 3.79
CA GLY A 90 -1.93 3.96 4.35
C GLY A 90 -1.91 5.40 4.86
N ILE A 91 -2.40 6.34 4.06
CA ILE A 91 -2.43 7.78 4.42
C ILE A 91 -3.38 8.05 5.56
N TRP A 92 -4.60 7.50 5.50
CA TRP A 92 -5.58 7.65 6.57
C TRP A 92 -5.04 7.15 7.91
N ARG A 93 -4.36 5.98 7.89
CA ARG A 93 -3.70 5.41 9.08
C ARG A 93 -2.59 6.30 9.62
N VAL A 94 -1.78 6.96 8.78
CA VAL A 94 -0.77 7.92 9.27
C VAL A 94 -1.43 9.04 10.05
N ILE A 95 -2.48 9.64 9.49
CA ILE A 95 -3.21 10.75 10.11
C ILE A 95 -3.83 10.29 11.43
N GLU A 96 -4.58 9.19 11.42
CA GLU A 96 -5.20 8.60 12.61
C GLU A 96 -4.19 8.30 13.71
N LEU A 97 -3.10 7.60 13.37
CA LEU A 97 -2.09 7.18 14.34
C LEU A 97 -1.28 8.35 14.88
N CYS A 98 -1.01 9.39 14.10
CA CYS A 98 -0.38 10.60 14.60
C CYS A 98 -1.27 11.30 15.63
N ARG A 99 -2.58 11.36 15.39
CA ARG A 99 -3.54 11.91 16.37
C ARG A 99 -3.59 11.04 17.63
N ALA A 100 -3.73 9.73 17.47
CA ALA A 100 -3.89 8.79 18.58
C ALA A 100 -2.62 8.64 19.44
N LEU A 101 -1.45 8.48 18.80
CA LEU A 101 -0.20 8.19 19.50
C LEU A 101 0.58 9.44 19.94
N ARG A 102 0.38 10.58 19.25
CA ARG A 102 1.13 11.82 19.52
C ARG A 102 0.24 12.97 20.00
N GLY A 103 -1.08 12.80 20.02
CA GLY A 103 -2.03 13.83 20.43
C GLY A 103 -2.08 15.03 19.48
N TRP A 104 -1.70 14.86 18.21
CA TRP A 104 -1.77 15.94 17.24
C TRP A 104 -3.25 16.29 16.95
N PRO A 105 -3.63 17.58 16.91
CA PRO A 105 -4.97 17.98 16.52
C PRO A 105 -5.23 17.65 15.04
N GLU A 106 -6.51 17.61 14.66
CA GLU A 106 -6.93 17.28 13.29
C GLU A 106 -6.35 18.24 12.25
N ASP A 107 -6.25 19.53 12.59
CA ASP A 107 -5.71 20.59 11.74
C ASP A 107 -4.20 20.83 11.94
N ASP A 108 -3.46 19.89 12.56
CA ASP A 108 -2.02 20.06 12.74
C ASP A 108 -1.35 20.30 11.37
N PRO A 109 -0.49 21.33 11.24
CA PRO A 109 0.16 21.65 9.97
C PRO A 109 1.08 20.52 9.47
N ARG A 110 1.59 19.67 10.35
CA ARG A 110 2.41 18.50 9.97
C ARG A 110 1.60 17.43 9.23
N LEU A 111 0.28 17.44 9.40
CA LEU A 111 -0.64 16.55 8.71
C LEU A 111 -1.12 17.12 7.36
N ALA A 112 -0.76 18.35 7.00
CA ALA A 112 -1.24 19.01 5.79
C ALA A 112 -0.86 18.28 4.50
N GLN A 113 0.39 17.82 4.38
CA GLN A 113 0.84 17.05 3.22
C GLN A 113 0.10 15.71 3.07
N TRP A 114 -0.25 15.08 4.19
CA TRP A 114 -0.97 13.81 4.21
C TRP A 114 -2.43 14.02 3.80
N ARG A 115 -3.09 15.07 4.31
CA ARG A 115 -4.45 15.45 3.89
C ARG A 115 -4.50 15.84 2.41
N ALA A 116 -3.52 16.58 1.90
CA ALA A 116 -3.45 16.94 0.49
C ALA A 116 -3.38 15.70 -0.40
N ARG A 117 -2.48 14.75 -0.07
CA ARG A 117 -2.36 13.50 -0.81
C ARG A 117 -3.63 12.63 -0.70
N LEU A 118 -4.29 12.60 0.46
CA LEU A 118 -5.56 11.89 0.62
C LEU A 118 -6.61 12.42 -0.36
N ILE A 119 -6.75 13.75 -0.46
CA ILE A 119 -7.67 14.39 -1.41
C ILE A 119 -7.31 14.06 -2.86
N GLU A 120 -6.02 14.06 -3.20
CA GLU A 120 -5.57 13.69 -4.55
C GLU A 120 -5.98 12.26 -4.93
N LEU A 121 -5.74 11.30 -4.04
CA LEU A 121 -6.10 9.90 -4.26
C LEU A 121 -7.63 9.67 -4.26
N GLU A 122 -8.39 10.43 -3.48
CA GLU A 122 -9.86 10.39 -3.48
C GLU A 122 -10.45 11.00 -4.76
N ALA A 123 -9.72 11.90 -5.41
CA ALA A 123 -10.14 12.57 -6.64
C ALA A 123 -9.71 11.83 -7.92
N GLU A 124 -8.96 10.72 -7.83
CA GLU A 124 -8.66 9.90 -9.01
C GLU A 124 -9.99 9.35 -9.57
N PRO A 125 -10.37 9.72 -10.82
CA PRO A 125 -11.65 9.35 -11.39
C PRO A 125 -11.78 7.84 -11.49
N ASP A 126 -12.95 7.30 -11.13
CA ASP A 126 -13.20 5.87 -11.26
C ASP A 126 -12.98 5.49 -12.74
N PRO A 127 -12.28 4.38 -13.06
CA PRO A 127 -12.23 3.86 -14.43
C PRO A 127 -13.62 3.75 -15.09
N LEU A 128 -14.67 3.57 -14.28
CA LEU A 128 -16.05 3.60 -14.72
C LEU A 128 -16.51 5.02 -15.11
N ASP A 129 -16.09 6.07 -14.43
CA ASP A 129 -16.43 7.45 -14.77
C ASP A 129 -15.90 7.82 -16.16
N HIS A 130 -14.70 7.36 -16.50
CA HIS A 130 -14.14 7.51 -17.85
C HIS A 130 -14.96 6.74 -18.90
N LEU A 131 -15.34 5.49 -18.60
CA LEU A 131 -16.16 4.68 -19.49
C LEU A 131 -17.56 5.31 -19.69
N PHE A 132 -18.17 5.83 -18.63
CA PHE A 132 -19.45 6.52 -18.70
C PHE A 132 -19.35 7.81 -19.53
N ALA A 133 -18.30 8.61 -19.36
CA ALA A 133 -18.06 9.79 -20.16
C ALA A 133 -17.88 9.46 -21.66
N GLU A 134 -17.17 8.38 -22.00
CA GLU A 134 -17.03 7.91 -23.39
C GLU A 134 -18.37 7.46 -23.99
N VAL A 135 -19.17 6.73 -23.20
CA VAL A 135 -20.50 6.27 -23.63
C VAL A 135 -21.44 7.44 -23.85
N GLU A 136 -21.49 8.41 -22.93
CA GLU A 136 -22.30 9.62 -23.05
C GLU A 136 -21.94 10.43 -24.29
N ALA A 137 -20.63 10.67 -24.53
CA ALA A 137 -20.15 11.37 -25.73
C ALA A 137 -20.55 10.64 -27.03
N ALA A 138 -20.52 9.31 -27.05
CA ALA A 138 -20.94 8.53 -28.22
C ALA A 138 -22.47 8.64 -28.48
N PHE A 139 -23.28 8.73 -27.43
CA PHE A 139 -24.73 8.91 -27.55
C PHE A 139 -25.12 10.33 -27.98
N GLU A 140 -24.40 11.36 -27.52
CA GLU A 140 -24.62 12.75 -27.94
C GLU A 140 -24.30 12.93 -29.43
N THR A 141 -23.16 12.38 -29.89
CA THR A 141 -22.75 12.44 -31.31
C THR A 141 -23.74 11.71 -32.24
N SER A 142 -24.43 10.69 -31.73
CA SER A 142 -25.46 9.93 -32.46
C SER A 142 -26.83 10.62 -32.49
N ARG A 143 -27.11 11.52 -31.54
CA ARG A 143 -28.36 12.32 -31.49
C ARG A 143 -28.32 13.54 -32.40
N ASP A 144 -27.13 14.04 -32.73
CA ASP A 144 -26.93 15.23 -33.56
C ASP A 144 -26.63 14.92 -35.04
N ALA A 145 -26.70 13.65 -35.46
CA ALA A 145 -26.52 13.16 -36.84
C ALA A 145 -27.84 12.68 -37.47
#